data_AF-A0A3Q0IWQ3-F1
#
_entry.id   AF-A0A3Q0IWQ3-F1
#
_cell.length_a   1.000
_cell.length_b   1.000
_cell.length_c   1.000
_cell.angle_alpha   90.00
_cell.angle_beta   90.00
_cell.angle_gamma   90.00
#
_symmetry.space_group_name_H-M   'P 1'
#
loop_
_entity.id
_entity.type
_entity.pdbx_description
1 polymer ?
#
loop_
_entity_poly.entity_id
_entity_poly.type
_entity_poly.pdbx_seq_one_letter_code
_entity_poly.pdbx_strand_id
1 'polypeptide(L)'
;MVSILLDPNIVFDQTVQIESKFPRDSGIRESTLIIDHITKNHSGTWNCEFISGDINHTSTISVIVISEDTKYCPSTTTTDNRGTYIWPKTVVGFTCELPCYVTPDDDYQDEDSSGLRATRHCSSEGDWSSLNTTMCPFVEPNTRLLQHFSKMNLTVRRGGGDNLVATAHKLHNLISNELSSLRDPLDVVFIAKAMENFVDFVPREKELGSILIDITSAVMHLPKPLLLAAQEKERACSRLVTSVESILPTLQSHPSSVAVEAFKIIRESFFGITCSWYSGDVTGRFFLCDTSNRTAQLATRQKVLESSVQF
;
A
#
# COMPACT_ATOMS: atom_id res chain seq x y z
N MET A 1 -37.61 17.71 8.64
CA MET A 1 -38.17 17.62 7.28
C MET A 1 -39.33 16.66 7.37
N VAL A 2 -40.57 17.13 7.17
CA VAL A 2 -41.77 16.31 7.33
C VAL A 2 -41.90 15.42 6.09
N SER A 3 -41.70 14.11 6.24
CA SER A 3 -41.92 13.14 5.17
C SER A 3 -43.43 13.05 4.94
N ILE A 4 -43.93 13.70 3.88
CA ILE A 4 -45.33 13.58 3.48
C ILE A 4 -45.47 12.21 2.79
N LEU A 5 -46.10 11.26 3.48
CA LEU A 5 -46.51 10.00 2.89
C LEU A 5 -47.67 10.28 1.95
N LEU A 6 -47.44 10.14 0.65
CA LEU A 6 -48.45 10.34 -0.39
C LEU A 6 -48.95 8.96 -0.85
N ASP A 7 -50.28 8.80 -0.97
CA ASP A 7 -50.88 7.57 -1.49
C ASP A 7 -50.46 7.39 -2.96
N PRO A 8 -49.79 6.27 -3.32
CA PRO A 8 -49.34 6.01 -4.68
C PRO A 8 -50.46 6.07 -5.72
N ASN A 9 -51.70 5.69 -5.36
CA ASN A 9 -52.83 5.71 -6.29
C ASN A 9 -53.25 7.14 -6.67
N ILE A 10 -52.99 8.11 -5.78
CA ILE A 10 -53.29 9.53 -5.99
C ILE A 10 -52.16 10.21 -6.76
N VAL A 11 -50.91 9.80 -6.53
CA VAL A 11 -49.74 10.43 -7.17
C VAL A 11 -49.56 9.97 -8.61
N PHE A 12 -49.92 8.73 -8.94
CA PHE A 12 -49.54 8.09 -10.19
C PHE A 12 -50.71 7.74 -11.13
N ASP A 13 -51.86 8.42 -11.01
CA ASP A 13 -53.03 8.36 -11.93
C ASP A 13 -53.27 6.96 -12.55
N GLN A 14 -53.49 5.95 -11.70
CA GLN A 14 -53.83 4.56 -12.09
C GLN A 14 -52.73 3.72 -12.77
N THR A 15 -51.49 4.19 -12.84
CA THR A 15 -50.36 3.38 -13.35
C THR A 15 -49.78 2.39 -12.32
N VAL A 16 -50.28 2.46 -11.08
CA VAL A 16 -49.85 1.68 -9.93
C VAL A 16 -51.05 0.93 -9.37
N GLN A 17 -50.93 -0.37 -9.16
CA GLN A 17 -51.95 -1.23 -8.55
C GLN A 17 -51.39 -1.91 -7.30
N ILE A 18 -52.22 -2.04 -6.26
CA ILE A 18 -51.83 -2.70 -5.02
C ILE A 18 -52.78 -3.89 -4.77
N GLU A 19 -52.23 -5.10 -4.79
CA GLU A 19 -52.96 -6.32 -4.44
C GLU A 19 -52.62 -6.76 -3.02
N SER A 20 -53.60 -6.83 -2.14
CA SER A 20 -53.42 -7.33 -0.77
C SER A 20 -54.03 -8.73 -0.63
N LYS A 21 -53.19 -9.72 -0.29
CA LYS A 21 -53.60 -11.10 -0.03
C LYS A 21 -53.55 -11.42 1.46
N PHE A 22 -54.56 -12.16 1.90
CA PHE A 22 -54.72 -12.65 3.26
C PHE A 22 -54.81 -14.18 3.21
N PRO A 23 -53.69 -14.90 3.21
CA PRO A 23 -53.69 -16.36 3.29
C PRO A 23 -54.34 -16.78 4.61
N ARG A 24 -55.46 -17.52 4.52
CA ARG A 24 -56.41 -17.73 5.63
C ARG A 24 -55.87 -18.46 6.86
N ASP A 25 -54.63 -18.98 6.84
CA ASP A 25 -54.09 -19.82 7.94
C ASP A 25 -52.68 -19.43 8.44
N SER A 26 -52.08 -18.34 7.95
CA SER A 26 -50.67 -18.04 8.25
C SER A 26 -50.45 -16.84 9.19
N GLY A 27 -51.46 -16.01 9.41
CA GLY A 27 -51.28 -14.72 10.10
C GLY A 27 -50.41 -13.72 9.32
N ILE A 28 -49.98 -14.05 8.10
CA ILE A 28 -49.16 -13.21 7.23
C ILE A 28 -50.08 -12.34 6.38
N ARG A 29 -49.77 -11.04 6.26
CA ARG A 29 -50.32 -10.16 5.23
C ARG A 29 -49.30 -9.98 4.13
N GLU A 30 -49.71 -10.21 2.89
CA GLU A 30 -48.87 -9.99 1.71
C GLU A 30 -49.49 -8.88 0.86
N SER A 31 -48.74 -7.80 0.63
CA SER A 31 -49.15 -6.71 -0.26
C SER A 31 -48.19 -6.65 -1.44
N THR A 32 -48.72 -6.71 -2.67
CA THR A 32 -47.95 -6.67 -3.92
C THR A 32 -48.23 -5.36 -4.63
N LEU A 33 -47.17 -4.62 -4.97
CA LEU A 33 -47.21 -3.40 -5.78
C LEU A 33 -46.91 -3.77 -7.24
N ILE A 34 -47.82 -3.44 -8.15
CA ILE A 34 -47.69 -3.68 -9.61
C ILE A 34 -47.65 -2.33 -10.31
N ILE A 35 -46.67 -2.12 -11.20
CA ILE A 35 -46.50 -0.90 -11.99
C ILE A 35 -46.46 -1.31 -13.47
N ASP A 36 -47.55 -1.06 -14.20
CA ASP A 36 -47.70 -1.57 -15.57
C ASP A 36 -46.75 -0.89 -16.57
N HIS A 37 -46.60 0.44 -16.49
CA HIS A 37 -45.77 1.23 -17.39
C HIS A 37 -44.81 2.10 -16.59
N ILE A 38 -43.58 1.61 -16.42
CA ILE A 38 -42.56 2.27 -15.62
C ILE A 38 -42.11 3.60 -16.29
N THR A 39 -42.18 4.70 -15.54
CA THR A 39 -41.71 6.03 -15.95
C THR A 39 -40.71 6.58 -14.94
N LYS A 40 -39.93 7.60 -15.31
CA LYS A 40 -38.94 8.24 -14.41
C LYS A 40 -39.57 8.73 -13.10
N ASN A 41 -40.84 9.10 -13.12
CA ASN A 41 -41.58 9.61 -11.96
C ASN A 41 -41.78 8.56 -10.86
N HIS A 42 -41.62 7.27 -11.16
CA HIS A 42 -41.71 6.20 -10.16
C HIS A 42 -40.42 6.02 -9.34
N SER A 43 -39.36 6.78 -9.64
CA SER A 43 -38.13 6.78 -8.85
C SER A 43 -38.36 7.47 -7.51
N GLY A 44 -37.94 6.84 -6.42
CA GLY A 44 -38.11 7.39 -5.09
C GLY A 44 -38.09 6.32 -4.00
N THR A 45 -38.42 6.75 -2.79
CA THR A 45 -38.51 5.86 -1.62
C THR A 45 -39.97 5.45 -1.42
N TRP A 46 -40.22 4.16 -1.44
CA TRP A 46 -41.53 3.55 -1.28
C TRP A 46 -41.62 2.91 0.10
N ASN A 47 -42.68 3.24 0.84
CA ASN A 47 -42.91 2.73 2.20
C ASN A 47 -44.12 1.79 2.18
N CYS A 48 -43.93 0.58 2.68
CA CYS A 48 -45.00 -0.36 3.00
C CYS A 48 -45.29 -0.26 4.50
N GLU A 49 -46.42 0.35 4.85
CA GLU A 49 -46.84 0.54 6.23
C GLU A 49 -47.92 -0.45 6.61
N PHE A 50 -47.71 -1.12 7.74
CA PHE A 50 -48.68 -1.94 8.42
C PHE A 50 -49.05 -1.28 9.74
N ILE A 51 -50.29 -0.81 9.84
CA ILE A 51 -50.84 -0.17 11.03
C ILE A 51 -51.90 -1.10 11.62
N SER A 52 -51.64 -1.61 12.82
CA SER A 52 -52.60 -2.34 13.65
C SER A 52 -52.74 -1.64 15.01
N GLY A 53 -53.86 -1.88 15.72
CA GLY A 53 -54.16 -1.20 16.99
C GLY A 53 -53.04 -1.27 18.04
N ASP A 54 -52.20 -2.31 17.98
CA ASP A 54 -51.10 -2.55 18.91
C ASP A 54 -49.68 -2.41 18.29
N ILE A 55 -49.53 -2.43 16.95
CA ILE A 55 -48.22 -2.49 16.29
C ILE A 55 -48.23 -1.71 14.97
N ASN A 56 -47.27 -0.81 14.82
CA ASN A 56 -46.94 -0.13 13.56
C ASN A 56 -45.61 -0.67 13.04
N HIS A 57 -45.61 -1.22 11.83
CA HIS A 57 -44.40 -1.69 11.15
C HIS A 57 -44.28 -1.04 9.78
N THR A 58 -43.15 -0.41 9.48
CA THR A 58 -42.88 0.22 8.19
C THR A 58 -41.65 -0.42 7.56
N SER A 59 -41.80 -0.92 6.34
CA SER A 59 -40.70 -1.39 5.51
C SER A 59 -40.47 -0.42 4.36
N THR A 60 -39.21 -0.13 4.04
CA THR A 60 -38.85 0.89 3.04
C THR A 60 -38.00 0.30 1.92
N ILE A 61 -38.30 0.67 0.68
CA ILE A 61 -37.52 0.30 -0.52
C ILE A 61 -37.23 1.54 -1.37
N SER A 62 -36.02 1.63 -1.91
CA SER A 62 -35.62 2.68 -2.86
C SER A 62 -35.69 2.14 -4.28
N VAL A 63 -36.50 2.78 -5.12
CA VAL A 63 -36.69 2.42 -6.53
C VAL A 63 -36.05 3.50 -7.40
N ILE A 64 -35.30 3.09 -8.42
CA ILE A 64 -34.71 3.98 -9.41
C ILE A 64 -35.09 3.48 -10.80
N VAL A 65 -35.77 4.31 -11.57
CA VAL A 65 -36.16 4.00 -12.95
C VAL A 65 -35.15 4.62 -13.92
N ILE A 66 -34.58 3.78 -14.77
CA ILE A 66 -33.52 4.16 -15.70
C ILE A 66 -34.00 3.90 -17.13
N SER A 67 -33.73 4.85 -18.04
CA SER A 67 -34.09 4.74 -19.46
C SER A 67 -33.27 3.65 -20.15
N GLU A 68 -33.84 2.97 -21.14
CA GLU A 68 -33.17 1.95 -21.94
C GLU A 68 -31.94 2.49 -22.68
N ASP A 69 -31.99 3.76 -23.11
CA ASP A 69 -30.88 4.46 -23.79
C ASP A 69 -29.73 4.86 -22.85
N THR A 70 -29.87 4.58 -21.55
CA THR A 70 -28.83 4.95 -20.58
C THR A 70 -27.58 4.13 -20.84
N LYS A 71 -26.45 4.83 -20.97
CA LYS A 71 -25.14 4.18 -21.09
C LYS A 71 -24.65 3.73 -19.73
N TYR A 72 -23.87 2.66 -19.71
CA TYR A 72 -23.30 2.10 -18.49
C TYR A 72 -21.85 1.70 -18.72
N CYS A 73 -21.07 1.77 -17.66
CA CYS A 73 -19.84 1.00 -17.59
C CYS A 73 -20.17 -0.48 -17.30
N PRO A 74 -19.52 -1.43 -18.00
CA PRO A 74 -19.80 -2.85 -17.84
C PRO A 74 -19.31 -3.37 -16.48
N SER A 75 -19.90 -4.48 -16.01
CA SER A 75 -19.38 -5.18 -14.84
C SER A 75 -17.99 -5.72 -15.13
N THR A 76 -17.03 -5.47 -14.24
CA THR A 76 -15.62 -5.87 -14.45
C THR A 76 -14.92 -6.11 -13.13
N THR A 77 -13.91 -6.97 -13.15
CA THR A 77 -13.04 -7.21 -12.00
C THR A 77 -11.70 -6.51 -12.19
N THR A 78 -11.18 -5.91 -11.13
CA THR A 78 -9.82 -5.35 -11.11
C THR A 78 -9.07 -5.89 -9.90
N THR A 79 -7.79 -6.17 -10.08
CA THR A 79 -6.91 -6.65 -9.00
C THR A 79 -5.67 -5.77 -8.93
N ASP A 80 -5.32 -5.34 -7.72
CA ASP A 80 -4.05 -4.69 -7.40
C ASP A 80 -3.46 -5.28 -6.10
N ASN A 81 -2.40 -4.66 -5.58
CA ASN A 81 -1.76 -5.06 -4.32
C ASN A 81 -2.56 -4.67 -3.05
N ARG A 82 -3.74 -4.06 -3.22
CA ARG A 82 -4.67 -3.67 -2.16
C ARG A 82 -5.98 -4.44 -2.20
N GLY A 83 -6.21 -5.23 -3.24
CA GLY A 83 -7.30 -6.19 -3.27
C GLY A 83 -7.78 -6.57 -4.65
N THR A 84 -8.81 -7.42 -4.67
CA THR A 84 -9.60 -7.70 -5.86
C THR A 84 -11.00 -7.13 -5.68
N TYR A 85 -11.43 -6.32 -6.65
CA TYR A 85 -12.69 -5.57 -6.62
C TYR A 85 -13.56 -5.96 -7.81
N ILE A 86 -14.81 -6.32 -7.54
CA ILE A 86 -15.82 -6.63 -8.55
C ILE A 86 -16.72 -5.40 -8.70
N TRP A 87 -16.53 -4.66 -9.78
CA TRP A 87 -17.28 -3.44 -10.07
C TRP A 87 -18.62 -3.80 -10.72
N PRO A 88 -19.76 -3.47 -10.09
CA PRO A 88 -21.06 -3.70 -10.69
C PRO A 88 -21.27 -2.80 -11.90
N LYS A 89 -22.24 -3.18 -12.74
CA LYS A 89 -22.72 -2.32 -13.84
C LYS A 89 -23.15 -0.97 -13.27
N THR A 90 -22.51 0.11 -13.70
CA THR A 90 -22.66 1.45 -13.11
C THR A 90 -23.05 2.45 -14.20
N VAL A 91 -23.97 3.36 -13.88
CA VAL A 91 -24.45 4.41 -14.81
C VAL A 91 -23.34 5.40 -15.12
N VAL A 92 -23.27 5.89 -16.36
CA VAL A 92 -22.30 6.94 -16.75
C VAL A 92 -22.40 8.18 -15.87
N GLY A 93 -21.25 8.77 -15.55
CA GLY A 93 -21.13 9.95 -14.68
C GLY A 93 -21.16 9.64 -13.18
N PHE A 94 -21.41 8.40 -12.76
CA PHE A 94 -21.37 8.00 -11.36
C PHE A 94 -20.02 7.42 -10.95
N THR A 95 -19.66 7.65 -9.69
CA THR A 95 -18.53 6.99 -9.05
C THR A 95 -19.05 5.82 -8.24
N CYS A 96 -18.55 4.62 -8.57
CA CYS A 96 -18.80 3.43 -7.79
C CYS A 96 -17.82 3.38 -6.62
N GLU A 97 -18.33 3.04 -5.44
CA GLU A 97 -17.55 2.90 -4.23
C GLU A 97 -17.78 1.51 -3.64
N LEU A 98 -16.69 0.79 -3.40
CA LEU A 98 -16.72 -0.52 -2.79
C LEU A 98 -15.93 -0.48 -1.47
N PRO A 99 -16.33 -1.25 -0.45
CA PRO A 99 -15.50 -1.41 0.73
C PRO A 99 -14.11 -1.94 0.33
N CYS A 100 -13.08 -1.53 1.05
CA CYS A 100 -11.74 -2.09 0.83
C CYS A 100 -11.74 -3.61 1.01
N TYR A 101 -10.86 -4.29 0.29
CA TYR A 101 -10.76 -5.74 0.34
C TYR A 101 -10.27 -6.19 1.73
N VAL A 102 -10.94 -7.19 2.29
CA VAL A 102 -10.61 -7.77 3.60
C VAL A 102 -10.37 -9.26 3.39
N THR A 103 -9.21 -9.76 3.83
CA THR A 103 -8.92 -11.19 3.82
C THR A 103 -9.61 -11.90 4.99
N PRO A 104 -10.07 -13.15 4.83
CA PRO A 104 -10.74 -13.89 5.90
C PRO A 104 -9.91 -14.06 7.18
N ASP A 105 -8.58 -14.07 7.06
CA ASP A 105 -7.62 -14.26 8.16
C ASP A 105 -7.20 -12.94 8.84
N ASP A 106 -7.67 -11.78 8.34
CA ASP A 106 -7.37 -10.49 8.96
C ASP A 106 -8.34 -10.23 10.14
N ASP A 107 -7.94 -10.66 11.34
CA ASP A 107 -8.56 -10.26 12.62
C ASP A 107 -8.28 -8.78 12.96
N TYR A 108 -7.46 -8.11 12.13
CA TYR A 108 -7.10 -6.71 12.24
C TYR A 108 -8.17 -5.81 11.61
N GLN A 109 -9.38 -5.82 12.16
CA GLN A 109 -10.33 -4.73 11.96
C GLN A 109 -9.90 -3.56 12.84
N ASP A 110 -9.00 -2.71 12.33
CA ASP A 110 -8.81 -1.39 12.93
C ASP A 110 -10.17 -0.66 12.85
N GLU A 111 -10.70 -0.11 13.94
CA GLU A 111 -12.01 0.57 13.94
C GLU A 111 -12.04 1.72 12.90
N ASP A 112 -10.86 2.29 12.60
CA ASP A 112 -10.62 3.34 11.60
C ASP A 112 -10.71 2.85 10.14
N SER A 113 -10.69 1.53 9.92
CA SER A 113 -10.83 0.94 8.58
C SER A 113 -12.28 0.82 8.09
N SER A 114 -13.25 0.99 9.00
CA SER A 114 -14.69 0.77 8.75
C SER A 114 -15.35 1.74 7.78
N GLY A 115 -14.61 2.76 7.29
CA GLY A 115 -15.08 3.72 6.28
C GLY A 115 -14.21 3.80 5.02
N LEU A 116 -13.15 2.99 4.90
CA LEU A 116 -12.22 3.08 3.77
C LEU A 116 -12.84 2.40 2.53
N ARG A 117 -12.81 3.11 1.40
CA ARG A 117 -13.44 2.67 0.16
C ARG A 117 -12.49 2.73 -1.02
N ALA A 118 -12.55 1.71 -1.87
CA ALA A 118 -12.01 1.76 -3.21
C ALA A 118 -13.03 2.44 -4.12
N THR A 119 -12.55 3.33 -4.99
CA THR A 119 -13.43 4.12 -5.86
C THR A 119 -13.04 3.98 -7.32
N ARG A 120 -14.05 4.04 -8.19
CA ARG A 120 -13.85 4.05 -9.62
C ARG A 120 -14.96 4.86 -10.29
N HIS A 121 -14.56 5.83 -11.10
CA HIS A 121 -15.49 6.68 -11.83
C HIS A 121 -15.86 6.07 -13.18
N CYS A 122 -17.15 6.05 -13.49
CA CYS A 122 -17.67 5.70 -14.80
C CYS A 122 -17.80 6.97 -15.65
N SER A 123 -16.99 7.07 -16.71
CA SER A 123 -16.97 8.26 -17.58
C SER A 123 -18.29 8.44 -18.35
N SER A 124 -18.50 9.62 -18.93
CA SER A 124 -19.64 9.92 -19.79
C SER A 124 -19.72 9.03 -21.05
N GLU A 125 -18.59 8.43 -21.46
CA GLU A 125 -18.50 7.60 -22.66
C GLU A 125 -18.89 6.13 -22.40
N GLY A 126 -18.98 5.73 -21.12
CA GLY A 126 -19.22 4.32 -20.74
C GLY A 126 -17.93 3.56 -20.39
N ASP A 127 -16.80 4.26 -20.32
CA ASP A 127 -15.51 3.68 -19.96
C ASP A 127 -15.17 3.92 -18.49
N TRP A 128 -14.58 2.90 -17.87
CA TRP A 128 -14.10 3.01 -16.50
C TRP A 128 -12.78 3.77 -16.41
N SER A 129 -12.70 4.70 -15.45
CA SER A 129 -11.45 5.33 -15.03
C SER A 129 -10.48 4.37 -14.34
N SER A 130 -9.27 4.86 -14.05
CA SER A 130 -8.26 4.14 -13.26
C SER A 130 -8.77 3.82 -11.86
N LEU A 131 -8.44 2.62 -11.37
CA LEU A 131 -8.72 2.17 -10.02
C LEU A 131 -8.07 3.11 -8.98
N ASN A 132 -8.86 3.60 -8.02
CA ASN A 132 -8.36 4.37 -6.89
C ASN A 132 -8.55 3.60 -5.58
N THR A 133 -7.44 3.07 -5.07
CA THR A 133 -7.34 2.30 -3.81
C THR A 133 -6.44 3.00 -2.80
N THR A 134 -6.21 4.31 -2.95
CA THR A 134 -5.26 5.09 -2.12
C THR A 134 -5.52 4.99 -0.61
N MET A 135 -6.80 4.90 -0.23
CA MET A 135 -7.26 4.77 1.15
C MET A 135 -7.26 3.32 1.66
N CYS A 136 -7.15 2.31 0.79
CA CYS A 136 -7.25 0.91 1.20
C CYS A 136 -5.92 0.36 1.74
N PRO A 137 -5.95 -0.51 2.75
CA PRO A 137 -4.76 -1.22 3.20
C PRO A 137 -4.21 -2.16 2.12
N PHE A 138 -2.92 -2.51 2.22
CA PHE A 138 -2.35 -3.55 1.38
C PHE A 138 -2.83 -4.94 1.82
N VAL A 139 -2.94 -5.87 0.87
CA VAL A 139 -3.34 -7.26 1.19
C VAL A 139 -2.23 -7.95 1.99
N GLU A 140 -0.98 -7.78 1.56
CA GLU A 140 0.16 -8.42 2.18
C GLU A 140 0.48 -7.81 3.57
N PRO A 141 0.52 -8.60 4.66
CA PRO A 141 0.81 -8.11 6.01
C PRO A 141 2.17 -7.40 6.11
N ASN A 142 3.20 -7.95 5.46
CA ASN A 142 4.55 -7.39 5.49
C ASN A 142 4.59 -6.01 4.83
N THR A 143 3.91 -5.83 3.69
CA THR A 143 3.80 -4.53 3.01
C THR A 143 3.07 -3.49 3.87
N ARG A 144 1.99 -3.88 4.59
CA ARG A 144 1.29 -3.01 5.56
C ARG A 144 2.23 -2.55 6.67
N LEU A 145 2.98 -3.47 7.25
CA LEU A 145 3.90 -3.17 8.34
C LEU A 145 5.07 -2.27 7.88
N LEU A 146 5.64 -2.53 6.70
CA LEU A 146 6.66 -1.68 6.09
C LEU A 146 6.12 -0.27 5.81
N GLN A 147 4.88 -0.16 5.31
CA GLN A 147 4.23 1.14 5.13
C GLN A 147 4.13 1.89 6.47
N HIS A 148 3.78 1.21 7.57
CA HIS A 148 3.75 1.82 8.90
C HIS A 148 5.13 2.36 9.30
N PHE A 149 6.20 1.57 9.16
CA PHE A 149 7.57 2.03 9.44
C PHE A 149 7.95 3.27 8.59
N SER A 150 7.54 3.31 7.32
CA SER A 150 7.85 4.44 6.43
C SER A 150 7.16 5.76 6.83
N LYS A 151 6.00 5.69 7.50
CA LYS A 151 5.21 6.85 7.92
C LYS A 151 5.39 7.19 9.41
N MET A 152 6.08 6.34 10.16
CA MET A 152 6.21 6.47 11.60
C MET A 152 6.95 7.76 11.96
N ASN A 153 6.31 8.61 12.78
CA ASN A 153 6.95 9.84 13.25
C ASN A 153 7.91 9.55 14.42
N LEU A 154 9.19 9.38 14.09
CA LEU A 154 10.24 9.08 15.07
C LEU A 154 10.49 10.23 16.06
N THR A 155 10.07 11.46 15.73
CA THR A 155 10.28 12.64 16.59
C THR A 155 9.39 12.69 17.84
N VAL A 156 8.28 11.95 17.86
CA VAL A 156 7.39 11.90 19.04
C VAL A 156 7.95 10.98 20.13
N ARG A 157 8.89 10.08 19.78
CA ARG A 157 9.58 9.16 20.70
C ARG A 157 10.84 9.75 21.36
N ARG A 158 10.93 11.09 21.47
CA ARG A 158 12.03 11.86 22.07
C ARG A 158 12.37 11.56 23.55
N GLY A 159 11.69 10.61 24.18
CA GLY A 159 11.86 10.25 25.59
C GLY A 159 12.90 9.17 25.92
N GLY A 160 13.58 8.55 24.93
CA GLY A 160 14.69 7.62 25.20
C GLY A 160 15.26 6.98 23.93
N GLY A 161 16.59 7.06 23.75
CA GLY A 161 17.32 6.51 22.59
C GLY A 161 17.10 5.01 22.37
N ASP A 162 16.90 4.25 23.45
CA ASP A 162 16.63 2.80 23.44
C ASP A 162 15.39 2.43 22.61
N ASN A 163 14.37 3.29 22.56
CA ASN A 163 13.16 3.03 21.79
C ASN A 163 13.40 3.13 20.28
N LEU A 164 14.38 3.92 19.84
CA LEU A 164 14.69 4.11 18.43
C LEU A 164 15.50 2.94 17.88
N VAL A 165 16.56 2.55 18.60
CA VAL A 165 17.40 1.39 18.26
C VAL A 165 16.58 0.11 18.25
N ALA A 166 15.72 -0.11 19.27
CA ALA A 166 14.81 -1.26 19.28
C ALA A 166 13.84 -1.28 18.09
N THR A 167 13.42 -0.11 17.61
CA THR A 167 12.54 -0.02 16.42
C THR A 167 13.30 -0.33 15.13
N ALA A 168 14.55 0.14 15.00
CA ALA A 168 15.41 -0.21 13.88
C ALA A 168 15.70 -1.72 13.84
N HIS A 169 15.97 -2.34 14.99
CA HIS A 169 16.12 -3.80 15.10
C HIS A 169 14.85 -4.56 14.68
N LYS A 170 13.67 -4.07 15.04
CA LYS A 170 12.40 -4.67 14.58
C LYS A 170 12.27 -4.62 13.07
N LEU A 171 12.60 -3.48 12.45
CA LEU A 171 12.61 -3.35 11.00
C LEU A 171 13.63 -4.31 10.35
N HIS A 172 14.85 -4.36 10.87
CA HIS A 172 15.88 -5.28 10.39
C HIS A 172 15.41 -6.74 10.47
N ASN A 173 14.88 -7.17 11.61
CA ASN A 173 14.43 -8.54 11.81
C ASN A 173 13.25 -8.90 10.90
N LEU A 174 12.33 -7.96 10.65
CA LEU A 174 11.26 -8.15 9.66
C LEU A 174 11.86 -8.47 8.30
N ILE A 175 12.77 -7.62 7.80
CA ILE A 175 13.35 -7.76 6.46
C ILE A 175 14.18 -9.04 6.34
N SER A 176 15.00 -9.33 7.35
CA SER A 176 15.91 -10.48 7.34
C SER A 176 15.18 -11.82 7.45
N ASN A 177 14.09 -11.90 8.22
CA ASN A 177 13.32 -13.12 8.37
C ASN A 177 12.35 -13.34 7.19
N GLU A 178 11.81 -12.27 6.63
CA GLU A 178 10.75 -12.30 5.62
C GLU A 178 11.26 -12.01 4.20
N LEU A 179 12.57 -12.11 3.96
CA LEU A 179 13.18 -11.72 2.68
C LEU A 179 12.52 -12.42 1.47
N SER A 180 12.08 -13.67 1.62
CA SER A 180 11.41 -14.44 0.57
C SER A 180 9.94 -14.07 0.32
N SER A 181 9.29 -13.39 1.27
CA SER A 181 7.91 -12.94 1.14
C SER A 181 7.82 -11.50 0.58
N LEU A 182 8.93 -10.74 0.59
CA LEU A 182 9.03 -9.44 -0.08
C LEU A 182 8.98 -9.61 -1.61
N ARG A 183 7.83 -9.30 -2.20
CA ARG A 183 7.56 -9.49 -3.63
C ARG A 183 7.01 -8.22 -4.30
N ASP A 184 6.56 -7.24 -3.52
CA ASP A 184 6.02 -6.00 -4.04
C ASP A 184 7.15 -4.96 -4.19
N PRO A 185 7.29 -4.29 -5.35
CA PRO A 185 8.24 -3.19 -5.50
C PRO A 185 8.08 -2.10 -4.42
N LEU A 186 6.86 -1.91 -3.89
CA LEU A 186 6.59 -0.97 -2.80
C LEU A 186 7.22 -1.39 -1.48
N ASP A 187 7.49 -2.67 -1.24
CA ASP A 187 8.20 -3.12 -0.03
C ASP A 187 9.57 -2.43 0.06
N VAL A 188 10.32 -2.46 -1.04
CA VAL A 188 11.64 -1.81 -1.15
C VAL A 188 11.52 -0.29 -1.06
N VAL A 189 10.47 0.30 -1.64
CA VAL A 189 10.19 1.74 -1.54
C VAL A 189 9.94 2.15 -0.08
N PHE A 190 9.18 1.37 0.68
CA PHE A 190 8.89 1.62 2.08
C PHE A 190 10.13 1.43 2.96
N ILE A 191 10.94 0.42 2.68
CA ILE A 191 12.24 0.24 3.36
C ILE A 191 13.13 1.46 3.12
N ALA A 192 13.23 1.94 1.87
CA ALA A 192 14.02 3.14 1.55
C ALA A 192 13.51 4.39 2.28
N LYS A 193 12.19 4.60 2.35
CA LYS A 193 11.57 5.69 3.14
C LYS A 193 11.87 5.55 4.63
N ALA A 194 11.72 4.35 5.18
CA ALA A 194 12.00 4.11 6.59
C ALA A 194 13.48 4.38 6.90
N MET A 195 14.40 3.96 6.04
CA MET A 195 15.83 4.23 6.18
C MET A 195 16.14 5.72 6.24
N GLU A 196 15.61 6.52 5.31
CA GLU A 196 15.79 7.99 5.36
C GLU A 196 15.34 8.59 6.69
N ASN A 197 14.20 8.12 7.23
CA ASN A 197 13.72 8.58 8.54
C ASN A 197 14.70 8.26 9.66
N PHE A 198 15.40 7.11 9.62
CA PHE A 198 16.37 6.72 10.65
C PHE A 198 17.73 7.43 10.50
N VAL A 199 18.16 7.74 9.28
CA VAL A 199 19.45 8.39 8.97
C VAL A 199 19.62 9.70 9.76
N ASP A 200 18.56 10.49 9.89
CA ASP A 200 18.56 11.76 10.63
C ASP A 200 18.99 11.63 12.11
N PHE A 201 18.88 10.44 12.68
CA PHE A 201 19.19 10.17 14.09
C PHE A 201 20.56 9.54 14.33
N VAL A 202 21.23 9.06 13.27
CA VAL A 202 22.54 8.40 13.32
C VAL A 202 23.62 9.25 14.01
N PRO A 203 23.70 10.59 13.82
CA PRO A 203 24.69 11.41 14.54
C PRO A 203 24.55 11.37 16.06
N ARG A 204 23.35 11.06 16.56
CA ARG A 204 23.04 10.96 18.00
C ARG A 204 23.18 9.54 18.52
N GLU A 205 22.74 8.56 17.73
CA GLU A 205 22.72 7.14 18.08
C GLU A 205 23.56 6.34 17.10
N LYS A 206 24.86 6.16 17.41
CA LYS A 206 25.83 5.56 16.48
C LYS A 206 25.52 4.10 16.12
N GLU A 207 24.86 3.36 17.00
CA GLU A 207 24.46 1.97 16.77
C GLU A 207 23.46 1.82 15.61
N LEU A 208 22.66 2.86 15.32
CA LEU A 208 21.76 2.85 14.17
C LEU A 208 22.51 2.69 12.86
N GLY A 209 23.73 3.24 12.77
CA GLY A 209 24.52 3.19 11.55
C GLY A 209 24.77 1.75 11.09
N SER A 210 25.19 0.85 11.99
CA SER A 210 25.41 -0.56 11.65
C SER A 210 24.12 -1.27 11.24
N ILE A 211 23.02 -1.05 11.97
CA ILE A 211 21.72 -1.69 11.69
C ILE A 211 21.21 -1.28 10.30
N LEU A 212 21.35 -0.01 9.93
CA LEU A 212 20.90 0.50 8.64
C LEU A 212 21.72 -0.06 7.46
N ILE A 213 23.02 -0.30 7.65
CA ILE A 213 23.79 -1.01 6.60
C ILE A 213 23.38 -2.47 6.54
N ASP A 214 23.13 -3.14 7.67
CA ASP A 214 22.66 -4.53 7.68
C ASP A 214 21.30 -4.66 6.96
N ILE A 215 20.40 -3.69 7.13
CA ILE A 215 19.17 -3.59 6.35
C ILE A 215 19.46 -3.46 4.85
N THR A 216 20.39 -2.57 4.47
CA THR A 216 20.76 -2.39 3.04
C THR A 216 21.34 -3.67 2.47
N SER A 217 22.22 -4.33 3.22
CA SER A 217 22.78 -5.64 2.92
C SER A 217 21.68 -6.67 2.66
N ALA A 218 20.69 -6.78 3.54
CA ALA A 218 19.57 -7.70 3.36
C ALA A 218 18.80 -7.40 2.06
N VAL A 219 18.47 -6.13 1.82
CA VAL A 219 17.76 -5.68 0.60
C VAL A 219 18.54 -6.02 -0.68
N MET A 220 19.87 -5.96 -0.67
CA MET A 220 20.70 -6.32 -1.83
C MET A 220 20.58 -7.79 -2.24
N HIS A 221 20.10 -8.67 -1.37
CA HIS A 221 19.85 -10.07 -1.69
C HIS A 221 18.48 -10.31 -2.35
N LEU A 222 17.64 -9.27 -2.47
CA LEU A 222 16.37 -9.37 -3.18
C LEU A 222 16.56 -9.57 -4.70
N PRO A 223 15.58 -10.18 -5.39
CA PRO A 223 15.67 -10.39 -6.83
C PRO A 223 15.89 -9.09 -7.61
N LYS A 224 16.84 -9.11 -8.55
CA LYS A 224 17.13 -7.94 -9.42
C LYS A 224 15.90 -7.35 -10.11
N PRO A 225 14.94 -8.14 -10.66
CA PRO A 225 13.73 -7.58 -11.26
C PRO A 225 12.89 -6.76 -10.28
N LEU A 226 12.83 -7.18 -9.01
CA LEU A 226 12.12 -6.48 -7.95
C LEU A 226 12.79 -5.15 -7.63
N LEU A 227 14.11 -5.15 -7.48
CA LEU A 227 14.90 -3.94 -7.23
C LEU A 227 14.79 -2.93 -8.39
N LEU A 228 14.80 -3.40 -9.65
CA LEU A 228 14.60 -2.54 -10.82
C LEU A 228 13.20 -1.92 -10.82
N ALA A 229 12.15 -2.69 -10.57
CA ALA A 229 10.79 -2.17 -10.50
C ALA A 229 10.62 -1.13 -9.37
N ALA A 230 11.28 -1.35 -8.23
CA ALA A 230 11.28 -0.40 -7.11
C ALA A 230 12.05 0.88 -7.44
N GLN A 231 13.15 0.76 -8.18
CA GLN A 231 13.92 1.90 -8.69
C GLN A 231 13.08 2.74 -9.67
N GLU A 232 12.31 2.11 -10.57
CA GLU A 232 11.45 2.81 -11.51
C GLU A 232 10.29 3.55 -10.83
N LYS A 233 9.71 2.97 -9.76
CA LYS A 233 8.59 3.61 -9.04
C LYS A 233 8.98 4.89 -8.31
N GLU A 234 9.94 4.81 -7.39
CA GLU A 234 10.28 5.94 -6.51
C GLU A 234 11.79 6.06 -6.24
N ARG A 235 12.63 5.62 -7.19
CA ARG A 235 14.09 5.65 -7.07
C ARG A 235 14.59 4.98 -5.78
N ALA A 236 13.94 3.89 -5.38
CA ALA A 236 14.15 3.27 -4.08
C ALA A 236 15.61 2.88 -3.84
N CYS A 237 16.27 2.24 -4.82
CA CYS A 237 17.68 1.85 -4.70
C CYS A 237 18.60 3.06 -4.62
N SER A 238 18.37 4.12 -5.41
CA SER A 238 19.14 5.36 -5.30
C SER A 238 19.02 5.99 -3.91
N ARG A 239 17.82 5.99 -3.32
CA ARG A 239 17.56 6.53 -1.98
C ARG A 239 18.25 5.72 -0.87
N LEU A 240 18.29 4.38 -1.01
CA LEU A 240 19.07 3.51 -0.13
C LEU A 240 20.57 3.85 -0.21
N VAL A 241 21.11 4.04 -1.41
CA VAL A 241 22.52 4.42 -1.59
C VAL A 241 22.82 5.77 -0.92
N THR A 242 21.99 6.80 -1.16
CA THR A 242 22.15 8.11 -0.50
C THR A 242 22.05 8.02 1.02
N SER A 243 21.17 7.14 1.53
CA SER A 243 21.05 6.90 2.96
C SER A 243 22.33 6.30 3.53
N VAL A 244 22.92 5.30 2.88
CA VAL A 244 24.19 4.68 3.30
C VAL A 244 25.35 5.68 3.24
N GLU A 245 25.44 6.47 2.16
CA GLU A 245 26.46 7.52 2.00
C GLU A 245 26.44 8.54 3.15
N SER A 246 25.25 8.84 3.67
CA SER A 246 25.06 9.79 4.78
C SER A 246 25.53 9.25 6.13
N ILE A 247 25.59 7.92 6.29
CA ILE A 247 25.97 7.23 7.53
C ILE A 247 27.50 7.12 7.66
N LEU A 248 28.24 7.15 6.54
CA LEU A 248 29.70 6.92 6.46
C LEU A 248 30.57 7.67 7.45
N PRO A 249 30.35 8.97 7.73
CA PRO A 249 31.21 9.71 8.65
C PRO A 249 31.19 9.15 10.08
N THR A 250 30.21 8.31 10.40
CA THR A 250 29.94 7.82 11.76
C THR A 250 30.30 6.36 11.99
N LEU A 251 30.63 5.61 10.93
CA LEU A 251 30.83 4.16 10.99
C LEU A 251 32.25 3.79 11.41
N GLN A 252 32.33 2.81 12.32
CA GLN A 252 33.60 2.24 12.80
C GLN A 252 33.90 0.85 12.19
N SER A 253 32.94 0.21 11.52
CA SER A 253 33.08 -1.15 10.97
C SER A 253 32.23 -1.35 9.70
N HIS A 254 32.67 -2.24 8.81
CA HIS A 254 32.01 -2.58 7.55
C HIS A 254 31.31 -3.96 7.65
N PRO A 255 30.05 -4.09 7.21
CA PRO A 255 29.40 -5.38 7.07
C PRO A 255 29.87 -6.16 5.82
N SER A 256 29.47 -7.42 5.73
CA SER A 256 30.03 -8.42 4.80
C SER A 256 29.60 -8.26 3.33
N SER A 257 28.56 -7.48 3.02
CA SER A 257 28.02 -7.31 1.67
C SER A 257 28.17 -5.90 1.10
N VAL A 258 28.48 -4.93 1.97
CA VAL A 258 28.64 -3.51 1.63
C VAL A 258 29.86 -3.01 2.38
N ALA A 259 30.88 -2.57 1.64
CA ALA A 259 31.98 -1.82 2.21
C ALA A 259 32.01 -0.43 1.62
N VAL A 260 32.29 0.52 2.50
CA VAL A 260 32.27 1.92 2.14
C VAL A 260 33.32 2.67 2.93
N GLU A 261 34.22 3.33 2.24
CA GLU A 261 35.37 4.02 2.83
C GLU A 261 35.40 5.47 2.33
N ALA A 262 35.74 6.40 3.22
CA ALA A 262 35.80 7.83 2.92
C ALA A 262 37.26 8.31 2.97
N PHE A 263 37.71 8.95 1.89
CA PHE A 263 39.09 9.47 1.78
C PHE A 263 39.10 10.99 1.79
N LYS A 264 39.98 11.57 2.60
CA LYS A 264 40.29 13.00 2.53
C LYS A 264 41.37 13.23 1.47
N ILE A 265 40.98 13.86 0.36
CA ILE A 265 41.88 14.14 -0.76
C ILE A 265 42.48 15.55 -0.62
N ILE A 266 43.81 15.65 -0.73
CA ILE A 266 44.53 16.91 -0.86
C ILE A 266 44.81 17.13 -2.34
N ARG A 267 44.26 18.20 -2.92
CA ARG A 267 44.23 18.42 -4.38
C ARG A 267 45.62 18.48 -4.99
N GLU A 268 46.58 19.03 -4.26
CA GLU A 268 47.95 19.27 -4.71
C GLU A 268 48.77 17.97 -4.80
N SER A 269 48.34 16.89 -4.13
CA SER A 269 49.06 15.62 -4.04
C SER A 269 48.23 14.42 -4.52
N PHE A 270 47.10 14.66 -5.19
CA PHE A 270 46.23 13.59 -5.67
C PHE A 270 46.68 13.10 -7.05
N PHE A 271 47.13 11.85 -7.12
CA PHE A 271 47.59 11.21 -8.35
C PHE A 271 46.67 10.07 -8.82
N GLY A 272 45.54 9.89 -8.15
CA GLY A 272 44.55 8.84 -8.40
C GLY A 272 44.32 7.94 -7.18
N ILE A 273 43.22 7.20 -7.19
CA ILE A 273 42.91 6.18 -6.18
C ILE A 273 42.36 4.94 -6.86
N THR A 274 42.84 3.76 -6.45
CA THR A 274 42.33 2.47 -6.91
C THR A 274 41.75 1.73 -5.72
N CYS A 275 40.44 1.51 -5.74
CA CYS A 275 39.72 0.71 -4.76
C CYS A 275 39.43 -0.68 -5.32
N SER A 276 39.71 -1.72 -4.56
CA SER A 276 39.53 -3.12 -4.96
C SER A 276 38.84 -3.90 -3.84
N TRP A 277 37.85 -4.69 -4.25
CA TRP A 277 37.11 -5.58 -3.37
C TRP A 277 37.46 -7.03 -3.68
N TYR A 278 37.84 -7.75 -2.63
CA TYR A 278 38.32 -9.12 -2.74
C TYR A 278 37.53 -10.06 -1.84
N SER A 279 37.36 -11.30 -2.29
CA SER A 279 36.90 -12.42 -1.46
C SER A 279 38.01 -13.46 -1.29
N GLY A 280 38.14 -14.01 -0.08
CA GLY A 280 39.09 -15.09 0.22
C GLY A 280 38.48 -16.13 1.15
N ASP A 281 38.82 -17.40 0.92
CA ASP A 281 38.21 -18.56 1.59
C ASP A 281 38.44 -18.60 3.11
N VAL A 282 39.47 -17.91 3.63
CA VAL A 282 39.90 -17.98 5.04
C VAL A 282 39.72 -16.65 5.79
N THR A 283 39.83 -15.51 5.11
CA THR A 283 39.83 -14.18 5.74
C THR A 283 38.53 -13.39 5.55
N GLY A 284 37.55 -13.95 4.83
CA GLY A 284 36.32 -13.24 4.46
C GLY A 284 36.55 -12.22 3.33
N ARG A 285 35.56 -11.34 3.13
CA ARG A 285 35.63 -10.26 2.14
C ARG A 285 36.36 -9.04 2.69
N PHE A 286 37.20 -8.39 1.89
CA PHE A 286 37.96 -7.22 2.30
C PHE A 286 38.00 -6.17 1.18
N PHE A 287 37.80 -4.90 1.59
CA PHE A 287 37.90 -3.72 0.75
C PHE A 287 39.25 -3.04 0.99
N LEU A 288 39.93 -2.63 -0.07
CA LEU A 288 41.19 -1.90 0.03
C LEU A 288 41.23 -0.81 -1.04
N CYS A 289 41.51 0.42 -0.63
CA CYS A 289 41.84 1.49 -1.55
C CYS A 289 43.29 1.96 -1.37
N ASP A 290 44.01 2.05 -2.48
CA ASP A 290 45.37 2.57 -2.53
C ASP A 290 45.37 3.92 -3.27
N THR A 291 45.94 4.95 -2.65
CA THR A 291 46.10 6.30 -3.20
C THR A 291 47.47 6.52 -3.86
N SER A 292 48.31 5.48 -3.86
CA SER A 292 49.65 5.53 -4.44
C SER A 292 49.66 5.05 -5.89
N ASN A 293 50.65 5.52 -6.66
CA ASN A 293 50.92 5.17 -8.06
C ASN A 293 51.31 3.68 -8.27
N ARG A 294 51.06 2.83 -7.26
CA ARG A 294 51.19 1.38 -7.34
C ARG A 294 49.78 0.83 -7.53
N THR A 295 49.40 0.56 -8.77
CA THR A 295 48.32 -0.39 -9.06
C THR A 295 48.52 -1.59 -8.14
N ALA A 296 47.58 -1.81 -7.21
CA ALA A 296 47.68 -2.80 -6.16
C ALA A 296 48.01 -4.18 -6.76
N GLN A 297 49.29 -4.53 -6.80
CA GLN A 297 49.74 -5.90 -7.06
C GLN A 297 49.51 -6.70 -5.77
N LEU A 298 48.24 -6.96 -5.48
CA LEU A 298 47.83 -7.90 -4.44
C LEU A 298 47.10 -9.09 -5.08
N ALA A 299 47.68 -9.61 -6.17
CA ALA A 299 47.42 -10.95 -6.66
C ALA A 299 48.06 -11.97 -5.70
N THR A 300 47.49 -12.11 -4.51
CA THR A 300 47.79 -13.26 -3.64
C THR A 300 46.98 -14.43 -4.18
N ARG A 301 47.62 -15.57 -4.45
CA ARG A 301 47.10 -16.79 -5.13
C ARG A 301 45.80 -17.41 -4.55
N GLN A 302 45.20 -16.83 -3.52
CA GLN A 302 43.99 -17.31 -2.81
C GLN A 302 42.88 -16.25 -2.68
N LYS A 303 42.99 -15.12 -3.39
CA LYS A 303 42.04 -14.01 -3.28
C LYS A 303 41.44 -13.70 -4.65
N VAL A 304 40.11 -13.74 -4.75
CA VAL A 304 39.36 -13.43 -5.96
C VAL A 304 39.00 -11.95 -5.93
N LEU A 305 39.44 -11.19 -6.93
CA LEU A 305 38.99 -9.81 -7.14
C LEU A 305 37.56 -9.85 -7.69
N GLU A 306 36.59 -9.29 -6.96
CA GLU A 306 35.19 -9.25 -7.44
C GLU A 306 34.85 -7.93 -8.13
N SER A 307 35.47 -6.82 -7.70
CA SER A 307 35.26 -5.51 -8.33
C SER A 307 36.42 -4.55 -8.06
N SER A 308 36.63 -3.60 -8.97
CA SER A 308 37.61 -2.52 -8.81
C SER A 308 37.10 -1.22 -9.41
N VAL A 309 37.34 -0.11 -8.73
CA VAL A 309 37.02 1.24 -9.20
C VAL A 309 38.29 2.09 -9.14
N GLN A 310 38.54 2.85 -10.21
CA GLN A 310 39.70 3.73 -10.33
C GLN A 310 39.22 5.15 -10.62
N PHE A 311 39.75 6.12 -9.87
CA PHE A 311 39.51 7.56 -10.06
C PHE A 311 40.84 8.29 -10.27
#